data_AF-A0A845XDC4-F1
#
_entry.id   AF-A0A845XDC4-F1
#
_cell.length_a   1.000
_cell.length_b   1.000
_cell.length_c   1.000
_cell.angle_alpha   90.00
_cell.angle_beta   90.00
_cell.angle_gamma   90.00
#
_symmetry.space_group_name_H-M   'P 1'
#
loop_
_entity.id
_entity.type
_entity.pdbx_description
1 polymer ?
#
loop_
_entity_poly.entity_id
_entity_poly.type
_entity_poly.pdbx_seq_one_letter_code
_entity_poly.pdbx_strand_id
1 'polypeptide(L)'
;MSNKESVQQKLKSLWEIDLQNEAGLKTLIAALDDSVLEIRAQAYWILRDWRQKVIDDYVILKPDDPIEWKEIVTQQAFEHYANRHNINLEIFDIVDVYTRRGVKVNPGEIVYCVYASALTYGDDFYHLHDQLDPEDHLFPDDYNDSDNEYYNPSFEYACLTLDVAEHVAHQLHNKIALKLYSEGSGTMLFMIDGSTSGLPKDFNLEQWCSEQNLSLQDIAGNSGYGYSGSYFQDWKRITTIEKYLYDNRQHELLGQLWLGLIGKLAFVHKLTIQKTRYLPIVEVF
;
A
#
# COMPACT_ATOMS: atom_id res chain seq x y z
N MET A 1 -26.86 -20.81 -15.31
CA MET A 1 -25.67 -20.47 -14.49
C MET A 1 -25.71 -18.98 -14.25
N SER A 2 -25.56 -18.55 -13.00
CA SER A 2 -25.48 -17.12 -12.70
C SER A 2 -24.19 -16.54 -13.29
N ASN A 3 -24.17 -15.25 -13.64
CA ASN A 3 -22.96 -14.58 -14.14
C ASN A 3 -21.76 -14.82 -13.18
N LYS A 4 -22.02 -14.86 -11.87
CA LYS A 4 -21.02 -15.15 -10.83
C LYS A 4 -20.40 -16.55 -10.95
N GLU A 5 -21.19 -17.59 -11.20
CA GLU A 5 -20.68 -18.96 -11.37
C GLU A 5 -19.75 -19.07 -12.59
N SER A 6 -20.09 -18.39 -13.69
CA SER A 6 -19.26 -18.37 -14.89
C SER A 6 -17.93 -17.66 -14.64
N VAL A 7 -17.94 -16.52 -13.92
CA VAL A 7 -16.71 -15.80 -13.53
C VAL A 7 -15.83 -16.66 -12.63
N GLN A 8 -16.40 -17.30 -11.61
CA GLN A 8 -15.63 -18.17 -10.70
C GLN A 8 -15.01 -19.37 -11.42
N GLN A 9 -15.74 -19.97 -12.37
CA GLN A 9 -15.19 -21.04 -13.19
C GLN A 9 -14.02 -20.55 -14.06
N LYS A 10 -14.15 -19.37 -14.67
CA LYS A 10 -13.05 -18.77 -15.45
C LYS A 10 -11.83 -18.48 -14.56
N LEU A 11 -12.02 -17.85 -13.40
CA LEU A 11 -10.94 -17.57 -12.46
C LEU A 11 -10.20 -18.84 -12.05
N LYS A 12 -10.93 -19.91 -11.72
CA LYS A 12 -10.33 -21.21 -11.42
C LYS A 12 -9.52 -21.75 -12.60
N SER A 13 -10.05 -21.66 -13.81
CA SER A 13 -9.35 -22.16 -15.00
C SER A 13 -8.05 -21.41 -15.31
N LEU A 14 -7.93 -20.13 -14.92
CA LEU A 14 -6.68 -19.37 -15.12
C LEU A 14 -5.53 -19.92 -14.28
N TRP A 15 -5.80 -20.39 -13.07
CA TRP A 15 -4.79 -20.99 -12.18
C TRP A 15 -4.29 -22.37 -12.64
N GLU A 16 -5.06 -23.04 -13.50
CA GLU A 16 -4.72 -24.35 -14.04
C GLU A 16 -3.91 -24.25 -15.36
N ILE A 17 -3.64 -23.02 -15.85
CA ILE A 17 -2.90 -22.80 -17.09
C ILE A 17 -1.42 -23.15 -16.93
N ASP A 18 -0.91 -23.98 -17.87
CA ASP A 18 0.51 -24.29 -17.96
C ASP A 18 1.30 -23.12 -18.59
N LEU A 19 2.06 -22.44 -17.75
CA LEU A 19 2.91 -21.30 -18.11
C LEU A 19 4.20 -21.69 -18.84
N GLN A 20 4.54 -22.98 -18.88
CA GLN A 20 5.68 -23.49 -19.66
C GLN A 20 5.33 -23.71 -21.14
N ASN A 21 4.07 -23.49 -21.51
CA ASN A 21 3.55 -23.66 -22.86
C ASN A 21 3.12 -22.30 -23.45
N GLU A 22 3.52 -22.07 -24.70
CA GLU A 22 3.12 -20.90 -25.50
C GLU A 22 1.60 -20.68 -25.51
N ALA A 23 0.81 -21.75 -25.67
CA ALA A 23 -0.65 -21.67 -25.70
C ALA A 23 -1.23 -21.19 -24.36
N GLY A 24 -0.61 -21.58 -23.24
CA GLY A 24 -1.01 -21.15 -21.92
C GLY A 24 -0.78 -19.64 -21.72
N LEU A 25 0.42 -19.16 -22.07
CA LEU A 25 0.74 -17.74 -22.03
C LEU A 25 -0.20 -16.91 -22.93
N LYS A 26 -0.47 -17.38 -24.15
CA LYS A 26 -1.43 -16.73 -25.06
C LYS A 26 -2.84 -16.66 -24.47
N THR A 27 -3.26 -17.69 -23.74
CA THR A 27 -4.57 -17.71 -23.07
C THR A 27 -4.66 -16.64 -21.97
N LEU A 28 -3.61 -16.50 -21.14
CA LEU A 28 -3.54 -15.45 -20.13
C LEU A 28 -3.47 -14.06 -20.73
N ILE A 29 -2.69 -13.87 -21.80
CA ILE A 29 -2.63 -12.60 -22.54
C ILE A 29 -4.00 -12.23 -23.08
N ALA A 30 -4.76 -13.17 -23.65
CA ALA A 30 -6.12 -12.92 -24.11
C ALA A 30 -7.06 -12.54 -22.95
N ALA A 31 -6.86 -13.13 -21.77
CA ALA A 31 -7.63 -12.81 -20.58
C ALA A 31 -7.36 -11.39 -20.03
N LEU A 32 -6.25 -10.75 -20.40
CA LEU A 32 -5.98 -9.33 -20.09
C LEU A 32 -6.93 -8.36 -20.81
N ASP A 33 -7.69 -8.81 -21.79
CA ASP A 33 -8.74 -8.04 -22.47
C ASP A 33 -10.15 -8.61 -22.19
N ASP A 34 -10.34 -9.48 -21.18
CA ASP A 34 -11.67 -9.96 -20.79
C ASP A 34 -12.55 -8.79 -20.33
N SER A 35 -13.85 -8.85 -20.61
CA SER A 35 -14.84 -7.87 -20.18
C SER A 35 -14.94 -7.69 -18.65
N VAL A 36 -14.55 -8.71 -17.87
CA VAL A 36 -14.66 -8.74 -16.41
C VAL A 36 -13.33 -8.33 -15.77
N LEU A 37 -13.35 -7.29 -14.94
CA LEU A 37 -12.16 -6.73 -14.31
C LEU A 37 -11.39 -7.76 -13.47
N GLU A 38 -12.09 -8.58 -12.69
CA GLU A 38 -11.50 -9.61 -11.84
C GLU A 38 -10.70 -10.63 -12.65
N ILE A 39 -11.14 -10.96 -13.87
CA ILE A 39 -10.45 -11.88 -14.77
C ILE A 39 -9.17 -11.23 -15.32
N ARG A 40 -9.25 -9.97 -15.73
CA ARG A 40 -8.08 -9.22 -16.21
C ARG A 40 -7.02 -9.07 -15.12
N ALA A 41 -7.45 -8.76 -13.89
CA ALA A 41 -6.57 -8.63 -12.75
C ALA A 41 -5.90 -9.97 -12.40
N GLN A 42 -6.66 -11.07 -12.36
CA GLN A 42 -6.10 -12.39 -12.10
C GLN A 42 -5.05 -12.79 -13.15
N ALA A 43 -5.35 -12.59 -14.43
CA ALA A 43 -4.41 -12.87 -15.51
C ALA A 43 -3.13 -12.02 -15.39
N TYR A 44 -3.26 -10.74 -15.02
CA TYR A 44 -2.14 -9.84 -14.76
C TYR A 44 -1.25 -10.36 -13.63
N TRP A 45 -1.82 -10.76 -12.49
CA TRP A 45 -1.04 -11.24 -11.35
C TRP A 45 -0.30 -12.54 -11.64
N ILE A 46 -0.96 -13.50 -12.28
CA ILE A 46 -0.33 -14.75 -12.72
C ILE A 46 0.87 -14.47 -13.63
N LEU A 47 0.71 -13.58 -14.61
CA LEU A 47 1.79 -13.21 -15.55
C LEU A 47 2.92 -12.43 -14.86
N ARG A 48 2.60 -11.53 -13.93
CA ARG A 48 3.59 -10.76 -13.16
C ARG A 48 4.45 -11.68 -12.29
N ASP A 49 3.82 -12.58 -11.56
CA ASP A 49 4.51 -13.50 -10.65
C ASP A 49 5.34 -14.52 -11.43
N TRP A 50 4.82 -15.01 -12.56
CA TRP A 50 5.59 -15.83 -13.49
C TRP A 50 6.82 -15.10 -14.02
N ARG A 51 6.66 -13.84 -14.48
CA ARG A 51 7.77 -13.01 -14.95
C ARG A 51 8.85 -12.88 -13.88
N GLN A 52 8.45 -12.58 -12.64
CA GLN A 52 9.41 -12.47 -11.53
C GLN A 52 10.14 -13.78 -11.28
N LYS A 53 9.42 -14.92 -11.28
CA LYS A 53 10.03 -16.24 -11.14
C LYS A 53 11.04 -16.56 -12.25
N VAL A 54 10.75 -16.23 -13.51
CA VAL A 54 11.68 -16.44 -14.62
C VAL A 54 12.97 -15.64 -14.41
N ILE A 55 12.87 -14.41 -13.91
CA ILE A 55 14.02 -13.56 -13.58
C ILE A 55 14.81 -14.17 -12.42
N ASP A 56 14.14 -14.56 -11.34
CA ASP A 56 14.77 -15.13 -10.14
C ASP A 56 15.51 -16.44 -10.47
N ASP A 57 14.88 -17.34 -11.24
CA ASP A 57 15.47 -18.60 -11.70
C ASP A 57 16.72 -18.35 -12.56
N TYR A 58 16.72 -17.31 -13.39
CA TYR A 58 17.89 -16.94 -14.20
C TYR A 58 19.03 -16.37 -13.35
N VAL A 59 18.73 -15.50 -12.38
CA VAL A 59 19.72 -14.92 -11.46
C VAL A 59 20.44 -16.01 -10.65
N ILE A 60 19.73 -17.03 -10.21
CA ILE A 60 20.31 -18.19 -9.50
C ILE A 60 21.33 -18.94 -10.37
N LEU A 61 21.14 -18.98 -11.68
CA LEU A 61 22.07 -19.63 -12.62
C LEU A 61 23.34 -18.82 -12.89
N LYS A 62 23.40 -17.55 -12.47
CA LYS A 62 24.48 -16.59 -12.75
C LYS A 62 24.94 -15.84 -11.48
N PRO A 63 25.39 -16.53 -10.41
CA PRO A 63 25.69 -15.90 -9.12
C PRO A 63 26.91 -14.97 -9.13
N ASP A 64 27.82 -15.14 -10.09
CA ASP A 64 29.10 -14.40 -10.16
C ASP A 64 29.08 -13.17 -11.09
N ASP A 65 27.96 -12.92 -11.78
CA ASP A 65 27.83 -11.77 -12.68
C ASP A 65 27.34 -10.57 -11.85
N PRO A 66 28.09 -9.45 -11.76
CA PRO A 66 27.59 -8.26 -11.09
C PRO A 66 26.37 -7.75 -11.86
N ILE A 67 25.18 -8.03 -11.32
CA ILE A 67 23.89 -7.60 -11.86
C ILE A 67 23.75 -6.10 -11.64
N GLU A 68 24.45 -5.33 -12.46
CA GLU A 68 24.02 -3.98 -12.78
C GLU A 68 23.12 -4.09 -14.01
N TRP A 69 21.99 -3.37 -14.01
CA TRP A 69 20.96 -3.31 -15.06
C TRP A 69 19.85 -4.39 -15.02
N LYS A 70 18.76 -4.08 -14.28
CA LYS A 70 17.52 -4.89 -14.22
C LYS A 70 16.92 -5.22 -15.59
N GLU A 71 17.02 -4.31 -16.56
CA GLU A 71 16.44 -4.50 -17.90
C GLU A 71 17.22 -5.53 -18.74
N ILE A 72 18.56 -5.50 -18.67
CA ILE A 72 19.41 -6.47 -19.37
C ILE A 72 19.17 -7.87 -18.81
N VAL A 73 19.09 -8.00 -17.48
CA VAL A 73 18.80 -9.29 -16.83
C VAL A 73 17.42 -9.81 -17.20
N THR A 74 16.41 -8.93 -17.28
CA THR A 74 15.06 -9.34 -17.70
C THR A 74 15.06 -9.92 -19.12
N GLN A 75 15.68 -9.22 -20.08
CA GLN A 75 15.75 -9.67 -21.47
C GLN A 75 16.47 -11.02 -21.61
N GLN A 76 17.62 -11.17 -20.95
CA GLN A 76 18.40 -12.41 -21.00
C GLN A 76 17.66 -13.58 -20.33
N ALA A 77 16.96 -13.34 -19.22
CA ALA A 77 16.15 -14.35 -18.56
C ALA A 77 15.04 -14.87 -19.49
N PHE A 78 14.37 -13.97 -20.21
CA PHE A 78 13.35 -14.32 -21.19
C PHE A 78 13.92 -15.07 -22.39
N GLU A 79 15.05 -14.64 -22.96
CA GLU A 79 15.75 -15.37 -24.02
C GLU A 79 16.13 -16.79 -23.58
N HIS A 80 16.66 -16.94 -22.37
CA HIS A 80 17.00 -18.24 -21.82
C HIS A 80 15.77 -19.14 -21.68
N TYR A 81 14.70 -18.61 -21.11
CA TYR A 81 13.46 -19.36 -20.89
C TYR A 81 12.76 -19.74 -22.20
N ALA A 82 12.65 -18.81 -23.14
CA ALA A 82 12.05 -19.01 -24.45
C ALA A 82 12.75 -20.14 -25.22
N ASN A 83 14.08 -20.15 -25.24
CA ASN A 83 14.86 -21.20 -25.88
C ASN A 83 14.67 -22.56 -25.19
N ARG A 84 14.63 -22.60 -23.86
CA ARG A 84 14.44 -23.82 -23.08
C ARG A 84 13.07 -24.46 -23.32
N HIS A 85 12.03 -23.65 -23.46
CA HIS A 85 10.63 -24.09 -23.56
C HIS A 85 10.08 -24.02 -24.99
N ASN A 86 10.89 -23.62 -25.98
CA ASN A 86 10.49 -23.43 -27.38
C ASN A 86 9.28 -22.49 -27.53
N ILE A 87 9.34 -21.33 -26.87
CA ILE A 87 8.30 -20.29 -26.87
C ILE A 87 8.77 -19.12 -27.75
N ASN A 88 7.89 -18.54 -28.57
CA ASN A 88 8.22 -17.32 -29.32
C ASN A 88 8.57 -16.15 -28.37
N LEU A 89 9.72 -15.51 -28.62
CA LEU A 89 10.20 -14.36 -27.84
C LEU A 89 9.24 -13.16 -27.83
N GLU A 90 8.46 -12.94 -28.89
CA GLU A 90 7.50 -11.83 -28.99
C GLU A 90 6.43 -11.86 -27.88
N ILE A 91 6.15 -13.04 -27.31
CA ILE A 91 5.20 -13.17 -26.18
C ILE A 91 5.74 -12.48 -24.94
N PHE A 92 7.06 -12.50 -24.74
CA PHE A 92 7.69 -11.90 -23.57
C PHE A 92 7.66 -10.38 -23.65
N ASP A 93 7.78 -9.80 -24.85
CA ASP A 93 7.60 -8.36 -25.06
C ASP A 93 6.19 -7.92 -24.64
N ILE A 94 5.18 -8.70 -25.01
CA ILE A 94 3.79 -8.44 -24.62
C ILE A 94 3.61 -8.53 -23.11
N VAL A 95 4.12 -9.61 -22.48
CA VAL A 95 4.04 -9.78 -21.02
C VAL A 95 4.76 -8.66 -20.30
N ASP A 96 5.95 -8.26 -20.75
CA ASP A 96 6.71 -7.18 -20.11
C ASP A 96 5.96 -5.84 -20.19
N VAL A 97 5.38 -5.51 -21.35
CA VAL A 97 4.56 -4.30 -21.51
C VAL A 97 3.37 -4.30 -20.55
N TYR A 98 2.62 -5.40 -20.46
CA TYR A 98 1.45 -5.47 -19.58
C TYR A 98 1.82 -5.44 -18.10
N THR A 99 2.84 -6.21 -17.71
CA THR A 99 3.27 -6.30 -16.30
C THR A 99 3.83 -4.98 -15.77
N ARG A 100 4.51 -4.19 -16.63
CA ARG A 100 4.96 -2.82 -16.30
C ARG A 100 3.83 -1.80 -16.24
N ARG A 101 2.80 -1.92 -17.09
CA ARG A 101 1.69 -0.95 -17.15
C ARG A 101 0.66 -1.13 -16.03
N GLY A 102 0.40 -2.37 -15.62
CA GLY A 102 -0.65 -2.71 -14.65
C GLY A 102 -1.89 -3.33 -15.30
N VAL A 103 -3.00 -3.36 -14.58
CA VAL A 103 -4.28 -3.89 -15.05
C VAL A 103 -5.03 -2.82 -15.82
N LYS A 104 -5.50 -3.15 -17.02
CA LYS A 104 -6.38 -2.29 -17.81
C LYS A 104 -7.76 -2.19 -17.14
N VAL A 105 -8.15 -0.97 -16.79
CA VAL A 105 -9.47 -0.64 -16.24
C VAL A 105 -10.24 0.21 -17.24
N ASN A 106 -11.53 -0.09 -17.40
CA ASN A 106 -12.42 0.51 -18.39
C ASN A 106 -13.41 1.49 -17.72
N PRO A 107 -13.97 2.45 -18.48
CA PRO A 107 -14.98 3.36 -17.97
C PRO A 107 -16.16 2.64 -17.31
N GLY A 108 -16.62 3.16 -16.18
CA GLY A 108 -17.71 2.63 -15.38
C GLY A 108 -17.32 1.53 -14.39
N GLU A 109 -16.10 0.99 -14.47
CA GLU A 109 -15.60 0.04 -13.48
C GLU A 109 -15.28 0.74 -12.16
N ILE A 110 -15.36 -0.01 -11.07
CA ILE A 110 -15.09 0.48 -9.72
C ILE A 110 -13.80 -0.18 -9.21
N VAL A 111 -12.92 0.65 -8.66
CA VAL A 111 -11.73 0.21 -7.91
C VAL A 111 -11.68 0.95 -6.58
N TYR A 112 -10.93 0.41 -5.63
CA TYR A 112 -10.71 1.01 -4.32
C TYR A 112 -9.25 1.43 -4.24
N CYS A 113 -9.01 2.73 -4.23
CA CYS A 113 -7.67 3.30 -4.23
C CYS A 113 -7.23 3.58 -2.80
N VAL A 114 -6.01 3.18 -2.47
CA VAL A 114 -5.38 3.42 -1.18
C VAL A 114 -4.43 4.60 -1.33
N TYR A 115 -4.57 5.57 -0.42
CA TYR A 115 -3.75 6.77 -0.38
C TYR A 115 -2.97 6.84 0.94
N ALA A 116 -1.71 7.26 0.85
CA ALA A 116 -0.97 7.77 2.01
C ALA A 116 -1.40 9.22 2.25
N SER A 117 -1.70 9.55 3.50
CA SER A 117 -2.11 10.91 3.86
C SER A 117 -0.92 11.86 3.81
N ALA A 118 -1.16 13.11 3.44
CA ALA A 118 -0.14 14.13 3.51
C ALA A 118 -0.10 14.73 4.91
N LEU A 119 1.12 14.93 5.43
CA LEU A 119 1.36 15.61 6.70
C LEU A 119 2.12 16.90 6.42
N THR A 120 1.54 18.00 6.90
CA THR A 120 2.07 19.34 6.74
C THR A 120 2.38 19.88 8.11
N TYR A 121 3.47 20.63 8.23
CA TYR A 121 3.96 21.14 9.50
C TYR A 121 4.26 22.63 9.35
N GLY A 122 3.84 23.41 10.34
CA GLY A 122 4.34 24.74 10.62
C GLY A 122 5.06 24.76 11.97
N ASP A 123 5.43 25.97 12.41
CA ASP A 123 6.08 26.16 13.71
C ASP A 123 5.17 25.75 14.89
N ASP A 124 3.86 25.87 14.72
CA ASP A 124 2.81 25.67 15.72
C ASP A 124 1.49 25.13 15.14
N PHE A 125 1.54 24.37 14.05
CA PHE A 125 0.41 23.55 13.60
C PHE A 125 0.87 22.36 12.75
N TYR A 126 0.05 21.33 12.70
CA TYR A 126 0.15 20.31 11.66
C TYR A 126 -1.21 20.16 10.98
N HIS A 127 -1.21 19.81 9.70
CA HIS A 127 -2.41 19.36 9.02
C HIS A 127 -2.21 17.95 8.49
N LEU A 128 -3.18 17.09 8.80
CA LEU A 128 -3.32 15.78 8.18
C LEU A 128 -4.36 15.89 7.07
N HIS A 129 -3.94 15.63 5.84
CA HIS A 129 -4.84 15.49 4.71
C HIS A 129 -5.13 14.00 4.51
N ASP A 130 -6.22 13.53 5.11
CA ASP A 130 -6.65 12.12 5.10
C ASP A 130 -7.90 11.87 4.23
N GLN A 131 -8.23 12.84 3.38
CA GLN A 131 -9.34 12.79 2.44
C GLN A 131 -8.92 13.43 1.12
N LEU A 132 -9.51 12.96 0.02
CA LEU A 132 -9.39 13.63 -1.26
C LEU A 132 -10.42 14.76 -1.34
N ASP A 133 -10.02 15.90 -1.88
CA ASP A 133 -10.97 16.94 -2.23
C ASP A 133 -11.94 16.40 -3.32
N PRO A 134 -13.27 16.50 -3.13
CA PRO A 134 -14.26 16.18 -4.14
C PRO A 134 -14.03 16.86 -5.50
N GLU A 135 -13.39 18.02 -5.51
CA GLU A 135 -13.14 18.82 -6.71
C GLU A 135 -11.83 18.43 -7.41
N ASP A 136 -10.87 17.82 -6.70
CA ASP A 136 -9.55 17.40 -7.22
C ASP A 136 -9.51 15.95 -7.75
N HIS A 137 -10.66 15.38 -8.09
CA HIS A 137 -10.84 13.97 -8.49
C HIS A 137 -10.16 13.51 -9.79
N LEU A 138 -9.30 14.33 -10.39
CA LEU A 138 -8.56 13.96 -11.58
C LEU A 138 -7.15 13.56 -11.15
N PHE A 139 -6.80 12.29 -11.42
CA PHE A 139 -5.42 11.80 -11.32
C PHE A 139 -4.46 12.86 -11.88
N PRO A 140 -3.30 13.07 -11.23
CA PRO A 140 -2.39 14.20 -11.44
C PRO A 140 -1.72 14.27 -12.83
N ASP A 141 -2.27 13.62 -13.86
CA ASP A 141 -1.78 13.64 -15.24
C ASP A 141 -1.63 15.09 -15.79
N ASP A 142 -2.30 16.10 -15.22
CA ASP A 142 -2.31 17.48 -15.72
C ASP A 142 -2.00 18.60 -14.69
N TYR A 143 -1.71 18.28 -13.42
CA TYR A 143 -1.42 19.32 -12.41
C TYR A 143 0.07 19.64 -12.34
N ASN A 144 0.53 20.50 -13.26
CA ASN A 144 1.86 21.09 -13.29
C ASN A 144 1.84 22.55 -12.79
N ASP A 145 1.01 22.85 -11.79
CA ASP A 145 1.01 24.16 -11.12
C ASP A 145 1.99 24.10 -9.93
N SER A 146 3.20 24.59 -10.18
CA SER A 146 4.38 24.55 -9.30
C SER A 146 4.23 25.27 -7.95
N ASP A 147 3.11 25.95 -7.72
CA ASP A 147 2.96 26.86 -6.58
C ASP A 147 2.10 26.26 -5.45
N ASN A 148 1.46 25.10 -5.67
CA ASN A 148 0.64 24.39 -4.68
C ASN A 148 1.07 22.92 -4.48
N GLU A 149 2.35 22.62 -4.75
CA GLU A 149 2.91 21.26 -4.81
C GLU A 149 2.84 20.44 -3.50
N TYR A 150 2.43 21.01 -2.37
CA TYR A 150 2.91 20.47 -1.10
C TYR A 150 1.98 19.55 -0.30
N TYR A 151 0.67 19.45 -0.56
CA TYR A 151 -0.23 18.94 0.50
C TYR A 151 -1.32 17.95 0.07
N ASN A 152 -1.13 17.22 -1.02
CA ASN A 152 -2.11 16.23 -1.46
C ASN A 152 -1.76 14.80 -1.00
N PRO A 153 -2.76 14.00 -0.58
CA PRO A 153 -2.58 12.57 -0.35
C PRO A 153 -1.91 11.88 -1.55
N SER A 154 -0.92 11.03 -1.29
CA SER A 154 -0.21 10.28 -2.33
C SER A 154 -0.98 9.01 -2.66
N PHE A 155 -1.25 8.76 -3.95
CA PHE A 155 -1.79 7.49 -4.40
C PHE A 155 -0.74 6.38 -4.26
N GLU A 156 -1.08 5.28 -3.60
CA GLU A 156 -0.15 4.17 -3.37
C GLU A 156 -0.57 2.90 -4.14
N TYR A 157 -1.85 2.51 -4.02
CA TYR A 157 -2.33 1.24 -4.55
C TYR A 157 -3.76 1.31 -5.07
N ALA A 158 -4.12 0.42 -6.00
CA ALA A 158 -5.51 0.13 -6.33
C ALA A 158 -5.86 -1.31 -5.94
N CYS A 159 -7.10 -1.55 -5.53
CA CYS A 159 -7.61 -2.84 -5.12
C CYS A 159 -8.98 -3.10 -5.77
N LEU A 160 -9.31 -4.37 -6.00
CA LEU A 160 -10.60 -4.77 -6.60
C LEU A 160 -11.75 -4.75 -5.60
N THR A 161 -11.46 -5.01 -4.32
CA THR A 161 -12.46 -5.11 -3.25
C THR A 161 -12.13 -4.13 -2.13
N LEU A 162 -13.19 -3.69 -1.43
CA LEU A 162 -13.05 -2.78 -0.31
C LEU A 162 -12.26 -3.42 0.84
N ASP A 163 -12.56 -4.68 1.18
CA ASP A 163 -11.92 -5.37 2.30
C ASP A 163 -10.40 -5.48 2.11
N VAL A 164 -9.96 -5.77 0.88
CA VAL A 164 -8.52 -5.79 0.53
C VAL A 164 -7.93 -4.39 0.63
N ALA A 165 -8.62 -3.36 0.13
CA ALA A 165 -8.15 -1.98 0.20
C ALA A 165 -8.00 -1.49 1.64
N GLU A 166 -8.97 -1.77 2.53
CA GLU A 166 -8.92 -1.41 3.94
C GLU A 166 -7.78 -2.13 4.66
N HIS A 167 -7.55 -3.41 4.35
CA HIS A 167 -6.41 -4.15 4.87
C HIS A 167 -5.07 -3.53 4.46
N VAL A 168 -4.92 -3.17 3.18
CA VAL A 168 -3.69 -2.51 2.67
C VAL A 168 -3.51 -1.12 3.28
N ALA A 169 -4.58 -0.34 3.39
CA ALA A 169 -4.56 0.97 4.03
C ALA A 169 -4.12 0.87 5.49
N HIS A 170 -4.61 -0.13 6.23
CA HIS A 170 -4.19 -0.40 7.60
C HIS A 170 -2.71 -0.76 7.71
N GLN A 171 -2.21 -1.64 6.85
CA GLN A 171 -0.77 -1.97 6.81
C GLN A 171 0.10 -0.74 6.50
N LEU A 172 -0.34 0.09 5.53
CA LEU A 172 0.34 1.32 5.15
C LEU A 172 0.33 2.34 6.29
N HIS A 173 -0.79 2.52 6.98
CA HIS A 173 -0.91 3.35 8.17
C HIS A 173 0.16 2.97 9.20
N ASN A 174 0.23 1.69 9.56
CA ASN A 174 1.20 1.18 10.54
C ASN A 174 2.65 1.41 10.08
N LYS A 175 2.92 1.23 8.79
CA LYS A 175 4.24 1.48 8.20
C LYS A 175 4.64 2.96 8.29
N ILE A 176 3.71 3.88 8.02
CA ILE A 176 3.96 5.33 8.11
C ILE A 176 4.16 5.72 9.58
N ALA A 177 3.31 5.26 10.50
CA ALA A 177 3.46 5.52 11.93
C ALA A 177 4.85 5.07 12.45
N LEU A 178 5.28 3.85 12.07
CA LEU A 178 6.59 3.32 12.43
C LEU A 178 7.74 4.19 11.89
N LYS A 179 7.64 4.62 10.64
CA LYS A 179 8.62 5.49 10.00
C LYS A 179 8.72 6.83 10.74
N LEU A 180 7.59 7.50 10.96
CA LEU A 180 7.53 8.80 11.65
C LEU A 180 8.09 8.72 13.08
N TYR A 181 7.81 7.63 13.80
CA TYR A 181 8.42 7.41 15.10
C TYR A 181 9.94 7.23 14.99
N SER A 182 10.42 6.39 14.07
CA SER A 182 11.86 6.11 13.90
C SER A 182 12.68 7.32 13.46
N GLU A 183 12.06 8.26 12.75
CA GLU A 183 12.67 9.53 12.30
C GLU A 183 12.65 10.61 13.39
N GLY A 184 12.06 10.33 14.56
CA GLY A 184 11.91 11.28 15.67
C GLY A 184 10.76 12.28 15.47
N SER A 185 10.08 12.25 14.33
CA SER A 185 8.97 13.12 13.95
C SER A 185 7.71 12.90 14.80
N GLY A 186 7.52 11.69 15.36
CA GLY A 186 6.42 11.40 16.28
C GLY A 186 6.40 12.31 17.52
N THR A 187 7.57 12.76 17.96
CA THR A 187 7.69 13.64 19.12
C THR A 187 7.21 15.07 18.83
N MET A 188 7.31 15.52 17.58
CA MET A 188 6.99 16.90 17.16
C MET A 188 5.50 17.14 16.95
N LEU A 189 4.74 16.17 16.40
CA LEU A 189 3.31 16.33 16.08
C LEU A 189 2.46 16.78 17.28
N PHE A 190 2.83 16.36 18.49
CA PHE A 190 2.11 16.67 19.73
C PHE A 190 2.49 18.01 20.37
N MET A 191 3.62 18.61 19.98
CA MET A 191 4.01 19.93 20.50
C MET A 191 3.33 21.06 19.73
N ILE A 192 2.77 20.73 18.57
CA ILE A 192 2.60 21.67 17.49
C ILE A 192 1.20 22.30 17.50
N ASP A 193 0.08 21.64 17.83
CA ASP A 193 -1.27 22.24 17.66
C ASP A 193 -1.55 23.58 18.40
N GLY A 194 -0.71 24.05 19.35
CA GLY A 194 -0.87 25.37 19.99
C GLY A 194 -2.19 25.60 20.76
N SER A 195 -3.18 24.73 20.56
CA SER A 195 -4.39 24.61 21.30
C SER A 195 -3.97 24.01 22.63
N THR A 196 -4.19 24.77 23.68
CA THR A 196 -3.96 24.39 25.06
C THR A 196 -4.84 23.22 25.52
N SER A 197 -5.36 22.38 24.63
CA SER A 197 -6.39 21.38 24.88
C SER A 197 -6.02 19.97 24.41
N GLY A 198 -4.80 19.53 24.70
CA GLY A 198 -4.48 18.10 24.82
C GLY A 198 -4.79 17.23 23.59
N LEU A 199 -4.89 15.93 23.84
CA LEU A 199 -5.33 14.90 22.91
C LEU A 199 -6.56 15.34 22.09
N PRO A 200 -6.82 14.74 20.90
CA PRO A 200 -8.12 14.91 20.25
C PRO A 200 -9.23 14.79 21.28
N LYS A 201 -10.22 15.69 21.27
CA LYS A 201 -11.23 15.81 22.34
C LYS A 201 -11.90 14.49 22.72
N ASP A 202 -11.94 13.56 21.78
CA ASP A 202 -12.60 12.26 21.92
C ASP A 202 -11.63 11.09 22.19
N PHE A 203 -10.31 11.33 22.22
CA PHE A 203 -9.31 10.29 22.51
C PHE A 203 -8.94 10.26 24.00
N ASN A 204 -9.43 9.24 24.70
CA ASN A 204 -9.08 8.98 26.10
C ASN A 204 -7.93 7.97 26.19
N LEU A 205 -6.71 8.45 26.45
CA LEU A 205 -5.51 7.61 26.54
C LEU A 205 -5.61 6.54 27.64
N GLU A 206 -6.21 6.86 28.79
CA GLU A 206 -6.32 5.91 29.90
C GLU A 206 -7.29 4.77 29.56
N GLN A 207 -8.42 5.11 28.95
CA GLN A 207 -9.36 4.12 28.44
C GLN A 207 -8.71 3.25 27.36
N TRP A 208 -8.02 3.86 26.38
CA TRP A 208 -7.33 3.12 25.33
C TRP A 208 -6.28 2.16 25.91
N CYS A 209 -5.44 2.61 26.84
CA CYS A 209 -4.48 1.73 27.51
C CYS A 209 -5.17 0.58 28.26
N SER A 210 -6.27 0.86 28.97
CA SER A 210 -7.04 -0.18 29.66
C SER A 210 -7.61 -1.22 28.68
N GLU A 211 -8.12 -0.80 27.53
CA GLU A 211 -8.66 -1.69 26.49
C GLU A 211 -7.57 -2.57 25.87
N GLN A 212 -6.36 -2.04 25.73
CA GLN A 212 -5.19 -2.77 25.21
C GLN A 212 -4.41 -3.56 26.30
N ASN A 213 -4.92 -3.61 27.54
CA ASN A 213 -4.24 -4.22 28.69
C ASN A 213 -2.83 -3.66 28.94
N LEU A 214 -2.62 -2.37 28.70
CA LEU A 214 -1.37 -1.66 28.94
C LEU A 214 -1.39 -0.99 30.32
N SER A 215 -0.50 -1.41 31.21
CA SER A 215 -0.35 -0.80 32.53
C SER A 215 0.55 0.42 32.44
N LEU A 216 -0.04 1.62 32.58
CA LEU A 216 0.70 2.87 32.57
C LEU A 216 1.71 2.97 33.72
N GLN A 217 1.43 2.32 34.86
CA GLN A 217 2.37 2.26 35.97
C GLN A 217 3.60 1.41 35.64
N ASP A 218 3.41 0.28 34.95
CA ASP A 218 4.52 -0.59 34.54
C ASP A 218 5.35 0.05 33.42
N ILE A 219 4.67 0.73 32.48
CA ILE A 219 5.32 1.47 31.39
C ILE A 219 6.15 2.63 31.95
N ALA A 220 5.60 3.38 32.91
CA ALA A 220 6.27 4.57 33.43
C ALA A 220 7.24 4.34 34.58
N GLY A 221 7.06 3.28 35.38
CA GLY A 221 7.96 2.92 36.48
C GLY A 221 9.41 2.67 36.04
N ASN A 222 9.61 2.32 34.77
CA ASN A 222 10.93 2.14 34.15
C ASN A 222 11.54 3.44 33.60
N SER A 223 10.78 4.53 33.52
CA SER A 223 11.24 5.79 32.91
C SER A 223 11.92 6.74 33.92
N GLY A 224 11.78 6.52 35.22
CA GLY A 224 12.40 7.33 36.27
C GLY A 224 11.78 8.72 36.49
N TYR A 225 10.65 9.04 35.85
CA TYR A 225 10.00 10.34 35.93
C TYR A 225 8.74 10.30 36.82
N GLY A 226 8.69 11.14 37.86
CA GLY A 226 7.50 11.30 38.70
C GLY A 226 6.42 12.14 38.02
N TYR A 227 5.16 11.70 38.09
CA TYR A 227 4.00 12.43 37.57
C TYR A 227 3.42 13.39 38.63
N SER A 228 3.73 14.69 38.56
CA SER A 228 2.90 15.75 39.17
C SER A 228 2.48 16.81 38.12
N GLY A 229 1.17 17.13 38.13
CA GLY A 229 0.34 17.53 36.97
C GLY A 229 0.81 18.67 36.05
N SER A 230 0.56 18.52 34.75
CA SER A 230 0.40 19.54 33.70
C SER A 230 0.33 18.84 32.32
N TYR A 231 -0.15 19.52 31.27
CA TYR A 231 -0.18 19.03 29.87
C TYR A 231 1.12 18.37 29.37
N PHE A 232 2.26 18.79 29.93
CA PHE A 232 3.57 18.18 29.70
C PHE A 232 3.62 16.68 30.08
N GLN A 233 2.63 16.20 30.84
CA GLN A 233 2.49 14.79 31.21
C GLN A 233 1.86 13.93 30.11
N ASP A 234 0.84 14.40 29.41
CA ASP A 234 0.15 13.55 28.42
C ASP A 234 1.08 13.26 27.25
N TRP A 235 1.80 14.26 26.76
CA TRP A 235 2.86 14.06 25.77
C TRP A 235 3.94 13.09 26.26
N LYS A 236 4.41 13.22 27.52
CA LYS A 236 5.35 12.26 28.10
C LYS A 236 4.77 10.86 28.20
N ARG A 237 3.49 10.71 28.55
CA ARG A 237 2.81 9.41 28.62
C ARG A 237 2.75 8.77 27.23
N ILE A 238 2.29 9.52 26.22
CA ILE A 238 2.24 9.07 24.82
C ILE A 238 3.61 8.63 24.35
N THR A 239 4.63 9.50 24.43
CA THR A 239 6.00 9.16 23.99
C THR A 239 6.58 7.95 24.73
N THR A 240 6.27 7.78 26.03
CA THR A 240 6.67 6.59 26.79
C THR A 240 5.96 5.33 26.29
N ILE A 241 4.66 5.43 25.98
CA ILE A 241 3.88 4.32 25.41
C ILE A 241 4.39 3.99 24.01
N GLU A 242 4.57 4.98 23.13
CA GLU A 242 5.11 4.79 21.78
C GLU A 242 6.45 4.06 21.82
N LYS A 243 7.37 4.53 22.68
CA LYS A 243 8.66 3.88 22.90
C LYS A 243 8.49 2.45 23.38
N TYR A 244 7.63 2.21 24.35
CA TYR A 244 7.35 0.87 24.84
C TYR A 244 6.82 -0.05 23.72
N LEU A 245 5.84 0.42 22.94
CA LEU A 245 5.26 -0.34 21.84
C LEU A 245 6.31 -0.63 20.75
N TYR A 246 7.13 0.35 20.40
CA TYR A 246 8.21 0.21 19.43
C TYR A 246 9.29 -0.78 19.91
N ASP A 247 9.82 -0.59 21.12
CA ASP A 247 10.90 -1.42 21.68
C ASP A 247 10.46 -2.88 21.85
N ASN A 248 9.17 -3.12 22.13
CA ASN A 248 8.57 -4.45 22.23
C ASN A 248 7.98 -4.98 20.91
N ARG A 249 8.23 -4.30 19.77
CA ARG A 249 7.76 -4.68 18.43
C ARG A 249 6.24 -4.84 18.31
N GLN A 250 5.48 -4.10 19.11
CA GLN A 250 4.01 -4.04 19.06
C GLN A 250 3.54 -3.01 18.02
N HIS A 251 3.97 -3.17 16.76
CA HIS A 251 3.74 -2.18 15.69
C HIS A 251 2.26 -1.97 15.37
N GLU A 252 1.45 -3.02 15.51
CA GLU A 252 0.00 -2.95 15.32
C GLU A 252 -0.66 -2.01 16.34
N LEU A 253 -0.30 -2.15 17.62
CA LEU A 253 -0.79 -1.26 18.68
C LEU A 253 -0.25 0.16 18.51
N LEU A 254 0.98 0.32 18.02
CA LEU A 254 1.55 1.64 17.72
C LEU A 254 0.73 2.35 16.64
N GLY A 255 0.36 1.65 15.56
CA GLY A 255 -0.53 2.22 14.55
C GLY A 255 -1.91 2.56 15.10
N GLN A 256 -2.52 1.69 15.91
CA GLN A 256 -3.80 1.99 16.54
C GLN A 256 -3.75 3.22 17.47
N LEU A 257 -2.65 3.39 18.20
CA LEU A 257 -2.41 4.59 19.00
C LEU A 257 -2.37 5.83 18.11
N TRP A 258 -1.58 5.80 17.03
CA TRP A 258 -1.49 6.90 16.06
C TRP A 258 -2.83 7.22 15.39
N LEU A 259 -3.60 6.20 15.04
CA LEU A 259 -4.95 6.36 14.49
C LEU A 259 -5.86 7.13 15.43
N GLY A 260 -5.82 6.83 16.74
CA GLY A 260 -6.61 7.54 17.74
C GLY A 260 -6.10 8.96 18.04
N LEU A 261 -4.80 9.18 17.91
CA LEU A 261 -4.13 10.44 18.26
C LEU A 261 -4.14 11.48 17.14
N ILE A 262 -3.88 11.06 15.91
CA ILE A 262 -3.60 11.96 14.77
C ILE A 262 -4.61 11.74 13.65
N GLY A 263 -5.22 10.55 13.58
CA GLY A 263 -6.16 10.18 12.52
C GLY A 263 -5.56 9.19 11.53
N LYS A 264 -6.19 9.04 10.37
CA LYS A 264 -5.80 8.04 9.37
C LYS A 264 -4.58 8.53 8.59
N LEU A 265 -3.42 7.91 8.81
CA LEU A 265 -2.22 8.12 7.97
C LEU A 265 -2.31 7.48 6.58
N ALA A 266 -3.31 6.63 6.36
CA ALA A 266 -3.66 6.06 5.07
C ALA A 266 -5.15 5.75 5.04
N PHE A 267 -5.76 5.87 3.87
CA PHE A 267 -7.20 5.73 3.71
C PHE A 267 -7.60 5.17 2.34
N VAL A 268 -8.83 4.67 2.26
CA VAL A 268 -9.41 4.11 1.04
C VAL A 268 -10.38 5.11 0.42
N HIS A 269 -10.29 5.28 -0.90
CA HIS A 269 -11.26 6.02 -1.69
C HIS A 269 -11.84 5.12 -2.79
N LYS A 270 -13.17 5.08 -2.88
CA LYS A 270 -13.87 4.36 -3.94
C LYS A 270 -13.87 5.19 -5.21
N LEU A 271 -13.22 4.70 -6.26
CA LEU A 271 -13.10 5.38 -7.53
C LEU A 271 -13.92 4.69 -8.61
N THR A 272 -14.73 5.46 -9.34
CA THR A 272 -15.36 5.02 -10.59
C THR A 272 -14.52 5.51 -11.77
N ILE A 273 -14.04 4.58 -12.60
CA ILE A 273 -13.15 4.88 -13.72
C ILE A 273 -13.90 5.68 -14.79
N GLN A 274 -13.35 6.84 -15.17
CA GLN A 274 -13.94 7.72 -16.17
C GLN A 274 -13.38 7.50 -17.59
N LYS A 275 -12.07 7.22 -17.68
CA LYS A 275 -11.34 6.96 -18.94
C LYS A 275 -10.54 5.68 -18.80
N THR A 276 -10.45 4.89 -19.88
CA THR A 276 -9.62 3.69 -19.91
C THR A 276 -8.19 4.04 -19.52
N ARG A 277 -7.62 3.27 -18.60
CA ARG A 277 -6.25 3.47 -18.11
C ARG A 277 -5.69 2.17 -17.57
N TYR A 278 -4.41 2.15 -17.24
CA TYR A 278 -3.78 1.05 -16.54
C TYR A 278 -3.51 1.47 -15.09
N LEU A 279 -3.83 0.59 -14.13
CA LEU A 279 -3.58 0.83 -12.71
C LEU A 279 -2.75 -0.31 -12.11
N PRO A 280 -1.82 -0.02 -11.19
CA PRO A 280 -1.17 -1.04 -10.38
C PRO A 280 -2.19 -1.59 -9.37
N ILE A 281 -2.83 -2.72 -9.70
CA ILE A 281 -3.77 -3.36 -8.79
C ILE A 281 -3.03 -4.37 -7.93
N VAL A 282 -3.20 -4.28 -6.61
CA VAL A 282 -2.63 -5.20 -5.62
C VAL A 282 -3.58 -6.36 -5.37
N GLU A 283 -3.03 -7.57 -5.34
CA GLU A 283 -3.68 -8.76 -4.81
C GLU A 283 -3.20 -8.93 -3.36
N VAL A 284 -4.13 -9.09 -2.43
CA VAL A 284 -3.81 -9.57 -1.08
C VAL A 284 -4.49 -10.92 -0.93
N PHE A 285 -3.67 -11.96 -0.86
CA PHE A 285 -4.08 -13.34 -0.58
C PHE A 285 -4.02 -13.64 0.91
#